data_AF-A0A4Y8W9D0-F1
#
_entry.id   AF-A0A4Y8W9D0-F1
#
_cell.length_a   1.000
_cell.length_b   1.000
_cell.length_c   1.000
_cell.angle_alpha   90.00
_cell.angle_beta   90.00
_cell.angle_gamma   90.00
#
_symmetry.space_group_name_H-M   'P 1'
#
loop_
_entity.id
_entity.type
_entity.pdbx_description
1 polymer ?
#
loop_
_entity_poly.entity_id
_entity_poly.type
_entity_poly.pdbx_seq_one_letter_code
_entity_poly.pdbx_strand_id
1 'polypeptide(L)' 'LAAGKPKKVAIVACMRKMVVILNSMLRDGVMWDKDSVKD' A
#
# COMPACT_ATOMS: atom_id res chain seq x y z
N LEU A 1 -11.26 -18.04 7.90
CA LEU A 1 -10.66 -17.03 6.99
C LEU A 1 -10.08 -17.78 5.79
N ALA A 2 -10.59 -17.55 4.58
CA ALA A 2 -10.08 -18.21 3.38
C ALA A 2 -8.68 -17.68 3.04
N ALA A 3 -7.63 -18.37 3.49
CA ALA A 3 -6.28 -18.08 3.05
C ALA A 3 -6.17 -18.44 1.57
N GLY A 4 -6.01 -17.42 0.73
CA GLY A 4 -5.74 -17.63 -0.70
C GLY A 4 -4.39 -18.30 -0.93
N LYS A 5 -4.08 -18.63 -2.19
CA LYS A 5 -2.77 -19.19 -2.56
C LYS A 5 -1.64 -18.23 -2.14
N PRO A 6 -0.60 -18.67 -1.42
CA PRO A 6 0.43 -17.79 -0.84
C PRO A 6 1.06 -16.79 -1.83
N LYS A 7 1.35 -17.23 -3.06
CA LYS A 7 1.91 -16.37 -4.11
C LYS A 7 0.98 -15.21 -4.49
N LYS A 8 -0.33 -15.47 -4.58
CA LYS A 8 -1.32 -14.43 -4.89
C LYS A 8 -1.53 -13.49 -3.71
N VAL A 9 -1.52 -14.02 -2.49
CA VAL A 9 -1.65 -13.23 -1.26
C VAL A 9 -0.50 -12.23 -1.12
N ALA A 10 0.73 -12.62 -1.45
CA ALA A 10 1.87 -11.70 -1.41
C ALA A 10 1.68 -10.49 -2.35
N ILE A 11 1.29 -10.73 -3.60
CA ILE A 11 1.03 -9.66 -4.58
C ILE A 11 -0.13 -8.77 -4.11
N VAL A 12 -1.25 -9.38 -3.70
CA VAL A 12 -2.42 -8.64 -3.23
C VAL A 12 -2.11 -7.82 -1.97
N ALA A 13 -1.28 -8.33 -1.06
CA ALA A 13 -0.83 -7.60 0.12
C ALA A 13 0.01 -6.37 -0.26
N CYS A 14 0.95 -6.52 -1.19
CA CYS A 14 1.76 -5.40 -1.70
C CYS A 14 0.87 -4.33 -2.36
N MET A 15 -0.06 -4.73 -3.23
CA MET A 15 -1.00 -3.82 -3.88
C MET A 15 -1.87 -3.09 -2.85
N ARG A 16 -2.39 -3.81 -1.85
CA ARG A 16 -3.22 -3.21 -0.80
C ARG A 16 -2.46 -2.17 0.01
N LYS A 17 -1.18 -2.41 0.33
CA LYS A 17 -0.33 -1.43 1.01
C LYS A 17 -0.18 -0.14 0.18
N MET A 18 0.04 -0.25 -1.13
CA MET A 18 0.14 0.90 -2.03
C MET A 18 -1.16 1.72 -2.06
N VAL A 19 -2.31 1.06 -2.24
CA VAL A 19 -3.63 1.73 -2.28
C VAL A 19 -3.96 2.41 -0.95
N VAL A 20 -3.61 1.79 0.18
CA VAL A 20 -3.83 2.39 1.51
C VAL A 20 -3.03 3.68 1.68
N ILE A 21 -1.76 3.69 1.26
CA ILE A 21 -0.90 4.90 1.31
C ILE A 21 -1.49 6.01 0.44
N LEU A 22 -1.91 5.67 -0.78
CA LEU A 22 -2.55 6.63 -1.68
C LEU A 22 -3.85 7.19 -1.07
N ASN A 23 -4.66 6.33 -0.46
CA ASN A 23 -5.90 6.76 0.19
C ASN A 23 -5.63 7.72 1.36
N SER A 24 -4.59 7.49 2.16
CA SER A 24 -4.19 8.46 3.19
C SER A 24 -3.73 9.79 2.60
N MET A 25 -2.93 9.77 1.53
CA MET A 25 -2.49 10.99 0.85
C MET A 25 -3.67 11.81 0.34
N LEU A 26 -4.65 11.17 -0.30
CA LEU A 26 -5.86 11.82 -0.80
C LEU A 26 -6.72 12.41 0.32
N ARG A 27 -6.89 11.67 1.42
CA ARG A 27 -7.68 12.16 2.58
C ARG A 27 -7.01 13.36 3.24
N ASP A 28 -5.70 13.31 3.37
CA ASP A 28 -4.94 14.30 4.14
C ASP A 28 -4.46 15.47 3.23
N GLY A 29 -4.79 15.43 1.93
CA GLY A 29 -4.45 16.47 0.94
C GLY A 29 -2.95 16.59 0.66
N VAL A 30 -2.18 15.56 0.98
CA VAL A 30 -0.71 15.58 0.93
C VAL A 30 -0.23 15.07 -0.42
N MET A 31 0.73 15.78 -1.03
CA MET A 31 1.39 15.30 -2.23
C MET A 31 2.36 14.15 -1.91
N TRP A 32 2.56 13.28 -2.89
CA TRP A 32 3.54 12.20 -2.80
C TRP A 32 4.93 12.77 -2.51
N ASP A 33 5.50 12.37 -1.37
CA ASP A 33 6.88 12.68 -1.01
C ASP A 33 7.81 11.54 -1.45
N LYS A 34 8.65 11.83 -2.47
CA LYS A 34 9.60 10.85 -3.02
C LYS A 34 10.73 10.51 -2.05
N ASP A 35 10.97 11.32 -1.02
CA ASP A 35 12.02 11.14 -0.02
C ASP A 35 11.50 10.59 1.32
N SER A 36 10.24 10.15 1.36
CA SER A 36 9.60 9.64 2.58
C SER A 36 10.14 8.30 3.09
N VAL A 37 10.95 7.60 2.28
CA VAL A 37 11.75 6.45 2.73
C VAL A 37 13.12 6.96 3.16
N LYS A 38 13.22 7.42 4.42
CA LYS A 38 14.54 7.51 5.08
C LYS A 38 15.02 6.09 5.39
N ASP A 39 16.25 5.80 5.00
CA ASP A 39 16.99 4.56 5.26
C ASP A 39 16.96 4.14 6.74
#